data_AF-A0A3M2A433-F1
#
_entry.id   AF-A0A3M2A433-F1
#
_cell.length_a   1.000
_cell.length_b   1.000
_cell.length_c   1.000
_cell.angle_alpha   90.00
_cell.angle_beta   90.00
_cell.angle_gamma   90.00
#
_symmetry.space_group_name_H-M   'P 1'
#
loop_
_entity.id
_entity.type
_entity.pdbx_description
1 polymer ?
#
loop_
_entity_poly.entity_id
_entity_poly.type
_entity_poly.pdbx_seq_one_letter_code
_entity_poly.pdbx_strand_id
1 'polypeptide(L)'
;PERRRQNAAPAALPRPAAAPRPPEPTGVAFADPALEACVRRALGQPGGPLAPALVARLRSLDCATPEGGDPDVQDLRGIEALTGLERLDLSFNAIADIGPLAELRNLRELRLTGNRIRDISPIARLPASCAIDLRQNPIADITPLLRRTRR
;
A
#
# COMPACT_ATOMS: atom_id res chain seq x y z
N PRO A 1 4.70 58.09 -58.60
CA PRO A 1 3.65 57.53 -57.72
C PRO A 1 3.85 56.01 -57.56
N GLU A 2 4.77 55.61 -56.68
CA GLU A 2 5.07 54.21 -56.38
C GLU A 2 4.15 53.70 -55.26
N ARG A 3 3.31 52.70 -55.59
CA ARG A 3 2.49 51.99 -54.59
C ARG A 3 3.37 50.99 -53.85
N ARG A 4 3.71 51.32 -52.59
CA ARG A 4 4.25 50.38 -51.60
C ARG A 4 3.32 49.17 -51.49
N ARG A 5 3.78 48.00 -51.95
CA ARG A 5 3.14 46.71 -51.67
C ARG A 5 3.45 46.34 -50.22
N GLN A 6 2.42 46.38 -49.38
CA GLN A 6 2.49 45.93 -47.99
C GLN A 6 2.67 44.42 -47.96
N ASN A 7 3.79 43.97 -47.41
CA ASN A 7 4.10 42.58 -47.16
C ASN A 7 3.32 42.14 -45.90
N ALA A 8 2.13 41.58 -46.09
CA ALA A 8 1.35 41.00 -45.00
C ALA A 8 1.83 39.57 -44.75
N ALA A 9 2.47 39.35 -43.60
CA ALA A 9 2.86 38.03 -43.13
C ALA A 9 1.61 37.14 -42.91
N PRO A 10 1.66 35.83 -43.21
CA PRO A 10 0.52 34.95 -42.98
C PRO A 10 0.30 34.77 -41.47
N ALA A 11 -0.96 34.96 -41.06
CA ALA A 11 -1.42 34.75 -39.70
C ALA A 11 -1.14 33.31 -39.24
N ALA A 12 -0.33 33.17 -38.19
CA ALA A 12 -0.09 31.89 -37.54
C ALA A 12 -1.39 31.40 -36.90
N LEU A 13 -1.83 30.20 -37.29
CA LEU A 13 -2.94 29.48 -36.68
C LEU A 13 -2.71 29.31 -35.16
N PRO A 14 -3.74 29.46 -34.31
CA PRO A 14 -3.61 29.13 -32.89
C PRO A 14 -3.34 27.63 -32.75
N ARG A 15 -2.27 27.29 -32.01
CA ARG A 15 -1.94 25.90 -31.67
C ARG A 15 -3.11 25.27 -30.92
N PRO A 16 -3.48 24.00 -31.18
CA PRO A 16 -4.53 23.34 -30.42
C PRO A 16 -4.11 23.31 -28.94
N ALA A 17 -5.02 23.72 -28.05
CA ALA A 17 -4.86 23.57 -26.61
C ALA A 17 -4.57 22.09 -26.33
N ALA A 18 -3.43 21.81 -25.69
CA ALA A 18 -3.11 20.48 -25.21
C ALA A 18 -4.28 20.00 -24.35
N ALA A 19 -4.85 18.84 -24.70
CA ALA A 19 -5.79 18.14 -23.85
C ALA A 19 -5.25 18.07 -22.41
N PRO A 20 -6.11 18.12 -21.37
CA PRO A 20 -5.64 17.86 -20.02
C PRO A 20 -4.90 16.52 -20.04
N ARG A 21 -3.61 16.55 -19.69
CA ARG A 21 -2.82 15.35 -19.51
C ARG A 21 -3.65 14.41 -18.62
N PRO A 22 -3.87 13.13 -19.00
CA PRO A 22 -4.49 12.19 -18.08
C PRO A 22 -3.70 12.25 -16.77
N PRO A 23 -4.35 12.16 -15.60
CA PRO A 23 -3.64 12.21 -14.34
C PRO A 23 -2.51 11.19 -14.42
N GLU A 24 -1.27 11.68 -14.27
CA GLU A 24 -0.08 10.86 -14.09
C GLU A 24 -0.40 9.79 -13.05
N PRO A 25 0.19 8.59 -13.15
CA PRO A 25 -0.20 7.46 -12.34
C PRO A 25 -0.23 7.87 -10.87
N THR A 26 -1.44 8.06 -10.36
CA THR A 26 -1.74 8.30 -8.95
C THR A 26 -1.64 6.94 -8.27
N GLY A 27 -0.54 6.23 -8.53
CA GLY A 27 -0.29 4.90 -8.06
C GLY A 27 0.05 4.97 -6.59
N VAL A 28 -0.53 4.07 -5.79
CA VAL A 28 -0.07 3.88 -4.42
C VAL A 28 1.37 3.39 -4.47
N ALA A 29 2.29 4.18 -3.92
CA ALA A 29 3.68 3.82 -3.78
C ALA A 29 3.89 3.17 -2.41
N PHE A 30 4.57 2.02 -2.41
CA PHE A 30 4.99 1.34 -1.19
C PHE A 30 6.47 1.64 -0.96
N ALA A 31 6.88 1.83 0.29
CA ALA A 31 8.29 2.06 0.58
C ALA A 31 9.13 0.80 0.33
N ASP A 32 8.49 -0.37 0.49
CA ASP A 32 9.12 -1.68 0.37
C ASP A 32 8.81 -2.31 -1.00
N PRO A 33 9.84 -2.63 -1.81
CA PRO A 33 9.64 -3.19 -3.14
C PRO A 33 9.06 -4.61 -3.08
N ALA A 34 9.28 -5.36 -2.00
CA ALA A 34 8.73 -6.69 -1.83
C ALA A 34 7.25 -6.65 -1.46
N LEU A 35 6.86 -5.71 -0.60
CA LEU A 35 5.44 -5.44 -0.33
C LEU A 35 4.73 -5.04 -1.61
N GLU A 36 5.34 -4.15 -2.40
CA GLU A 36 4.79 -3.76 -3.70
C GLU A 36 4.66 -4.95 -4.65
N ALA A 37 5.72 -5.76 -4.79
CA ALA A 37 5.72 -6.95 -5.64
C ALA A 37 4.64 -7.95 -5.21
N CYS A 38 4.44 -8.12 -3.90
CA CYS A 38 3.39 -8.95 -3.37
C CYS A 38 1.99 -8.40 -3.69
N VAL A 39 1.75 -7.10 -3.46
CA VAL A 39 0.47 -6.45 -3.79
C VAL A 39 0.18 -6.58 -5.28
N ARG A 40 1.18 -6.35 -6.13
CA ARG A 40 1.10 -6.56 -7.59
C ARG A 40 0.74 -7.99 -7.95
N ARG A 41 1.35 -8.99 -7.30
CA ARG A 41 1.04 -10.41 -7.48
C ARG A 41 -0.38 -10.74 -7.04
N ALA A 42 -0.83 -10.23 -5.90
CA ALA A 42 -2.18 -10.43 -5.39
C ALA A 42 -3.24 -9.79 -6.30
N LEU A 43 -2.91 -8.65 -6.93
CA LEU A 43 -3.76 -7.99 -7.92
C LEU A 43 -3.65 -8.59 -9.34
N GLY A 44 -2.69 -9.48 -9.58
CA GLY A 44 -2.41 -10.02 -10.91
C GLY A 44 -1.91 -8.98 -11.92
N GLN A 45 -1.35 -7.86 -11.45
CA GLN A 45 -0.79 -6.80 -12.29
C GLN A 45 0.72 -6.72 -12.10
N PRO A 46 1.52 -7.37 -12.96
CA PRO A 46 2.98 -7.32 -12.88
C PRO A 46 3.57 -5.96 -13.28
N GLY A 47 2.77 -5.09 -13.91
CA GLY A 47 3.21 -3.77 -14.36
C GLY A 47 2.09 -2.75 -14.46
N GLY A 48 2.50 -1.49 -14.60
CA GLY A 48 1.62 -0.33 -14.57
C GLY A 48 1.41 0.22 -13.16
N PRO A 49 0.72 1.35 -13.03
CA PRO A 49 0.49 1.99 -11.75
C PRO A 49 -0.57 1.26 -10.92
N LEU A 50 -0.30 1.10 -9.62
CA LEU A 50 -1.24 0.53 -8.68
C LEU A 50 -2.38 1.53 -8.41
N ALA A 51 -3.44 1.44 -9.20
CA ALA A 51 -4.58 2.33 -9.09
C ALA A 51 -5.20 2.25 -7.68
N PRO A 52 -5.44 3.38 -6.99
CA PRO A 52 -6.04 3.43 -5.65
C PRO A 52 -7.37 2.68 -5.57
N ALA A 53 -8.15 2.73 -6.66
CA ALA A 53 -9.42 2.04 -6.76
C ALA A 53 -9.28 0.50 -6.73
N LEU A 54 -8.17 -0.07 -7.22
CA LEU A 54 -7.93 -1.51 -7.20
C LEU A 54 -7.45 -1.96 -5.82
N VAL A 55 -6.47 -1.25 -5.27
CA VAL A 55 -5.95 -1.52 -3.92
C VAL A 55 -7.00 -1.33 -2.83
N ALA A 56 -7.89 -0.34 -2.96
CA ALA A 56 -8.99 -0.13 -2.01
C ALA A 56 -10.07 -1.22 -2.10
N ARG A 57 -10.17 -1.95 -3.23
CA ARG A 57 -11.09 -3.07 -3.41
C ARG A 57 -10.48 -4.42 -3.04
N LEU A 58 -9.18 -4.47 -2.78
CA LEU A 58 -8.48 -5.68 -2.38
C LEU A 58 -8.94 -6.10 -0.98
N ARG A 59 -9.43 -7.34 -0.87
CA ARG A 59 -9.93 -7.91 0.40
C ARG A 59 -8.96 -8.86 1.06
N SER A 60 -8.07 -9.49 0.29
CA SER A 60 -7.11 -10.48 0.78
C SER A 60 -5.74 -10.20 0.19
N LEU A 61 -4.72 -10.16 1.04
CA LEU A 61 -3.33 -10.00 0.64
C LEU A 61 -2.48 -11.05 1.35
N ASP A 62 -1.82 -11.90 0.56
CA ASP A 62 -0.91 -12.95 1.03
C ASP A 62 0.51 -12.67 0.55
N CYS A 63 1.33 -12.14 1.45
CA CYS A 63 2.77 -11.91 1.29
C CYS A 63 3.59 -12.76 2.26
N ALA A 64 3.07 -13.92 2.66
CA ALA A 64 3.86 -14.88 3.40
C ALA A 64 5.07 -15.31 2.56
N THR A 65 6.26 -15.12 3.12
CA THR A 65 7.50 -15.67 2.57
C THR A 65 7.62 -17.12 3.04
N PRO A 66 8.19 -18.02 2.21
CA PRO A 66 8.43 -19.39 2.64
C PRO A 66 9.43 -19.41 3.81
N GLU A 67 9.19 -20.31 4.75
CA GLU A 67 10.05 -20.51 5.94
C GLU A 67 11.46 -20.93 5.47
N GLY A 68 12.45 -20.05 5.65
CA GLY A 68 13.82 -20.23 5.15
C GLY A 68 14.15 -19.51 3.82
N GLY A 69 13.20 -18.79 3.24
CA GLY A 69 13.46 -17.79 2.19
C GLY A 69 13.99 -16.47 2.77
N ASP A 70 14.56 -15.62 1.91
CA ASP A 70 14.99 -14.29 2.32
C ASP A 70 13.77 -13.46 2.76
N PRO A 71 13.82 -12.82 3.95
CA PRO A 71 12.73 -11.99 4.40
C PRO A 71 12.69 -10.71 3.56
N ASP A 72 11.75 -10.67 2.63
CA ASP A 72 11.71 -9.60 1.65
C ASP A 72 10.99 -8.34 2.18
N VAL A 73 9.98 -8.49 3.05
CA VAL A 73 9.21 -7.34 3.59
C VAL A 73 9.77 -6.89 4.94
N GLN A 74 10.18 -5.63 5.01
CA GLN A 74 10.65 -4.98 6.24
C GLN A 74 9.80 -3.75 6.59
N ASP A 75 9.30 -3.05 5.58
CA ASP A 75 8.59 -1.79 5.75
C ASP A 75 7.15 -1.89 5.23
N LEU A 76 6.19 -1.47 6.05
CA LEU A 76 4.76 -1.52 5.75
C LEU A 76 4.18 -0.18 5.27
N ARG A 77 5.00 0.85 5.09
CA ARG A 77 4.55 2.15 4.57
C ARG A 77 3.89 1.99 3.20
N GLY A 78 2.68 2.52 3.07
CA GLY A 78 1.82 2.39 1.89
C GLY A 78 0.70 1.36 2.07
N ILE A 79 0.79 0.47 3.07
CA ILE A 79 -0.28 -0.51 3.35
C ILE A 79 -1.56 0.18 3.86
N GLU A 80 -1.45 1.37 4.44
CA GLU A 80 -2.59 2.19 4.88
C GLU A 80 -3.58 2.52 3.75
N ALA A 81 -3.12 2.48 2.49
CA ALA A 81 -3.98 2.66 1.33
C ALA A 81 -4.91 1.46 1.06
N LEU A 82 -4.64 0.29 1.65
CA LEU A 82 -5.44 -0.92 1.52
C LEU A 82 -6.68 -0.89 2.44
N THR A 83 -7.45 0.20 2.42
CA THR A 83 -8.54 0.42 3.38
C THR A 83 -9.65 -0.64 3.37
N GLY A 84 -9.79 -1.38 2.26
CA GLY A 84 -10.78 -2.46 2.10
C GLY A 84 -10.28 -3.86 2.52
N LEU A 85 -9.06 -3.97 3.02
CA LEU A 85 -8.44 -5.26 3.32
C LEU A 85 -9.11 -5.94 4.52
N GLU A 86 -9.55 -7.19 4.31
CA GLU A 86 -10.16 -8.03 5.33
C GLU A 86 -9.19 -9.10 5.85
N ARG A 87 -8.30 -9.62 4.99
CA ARG A 87 -7.32 -10.66 5.32
C ARG A 87 -5.93 -10.25 4.89
N LEU A 88 -4.97 -10.32 5.82
CA LEU A 88 -3.57 -9.98 5.58
C LEU A 88 -2.66 -11.04 6.18
N ASP A 89 -1.85 -11.68 5.34
CA ASP A 89 -0.78 -12.57 5.76
C ASP A 89 0.57 -12.00 5.35
N LEU A 90 1.42 -11.70 6.33
CA LEU A 90 2.80 -11.27 6.15
C LEU A 90 3.75 -12.18 6.97
N SER A 91 3.41 -13.46 7.11
CA SER A 91 4.21 -14.41 7.88
C SER A 91 5.62 -14.59 7.31
N PHE A 92 6.59 -14.86 8.19
CA PHE A 92 8.01 -15.13 7.93
C PHE A 92 8.81 -14.00 7.28
N ASN A 93 8.40 -12.76 7.51
CA ASN A 93 9.09 -11.57 7.02
C ASN A 93 10.02 -10.95 8.09
N ALA A 94 10.65 -9.82 7.80
CA ALA A 94 11.52 -9.10 8.74
C ALA A 94 10.89 -7.81 9.26
N ILE A 95 9.56 -7.79 9.39
CA ILE A 95 8.80 -6.63 9.83
C ILE A 95 9.08 -6.35 11.30
N ALA A 96 9.47 -5.12 11.61
CA ALA A 96 9.69 -4.64 12.98
C ALA A 96 8.65 -3.60 13.41
N ASP A 97 8.20 -2.77 12.47
CA ASP A 97 7.21 -1.71 12.69
C ASP A 97 5.89 -2.07 12.00
N ILE A 98 4.82 -2.13 12.80
CA ILE A 98 3.45 -2.39 12.34
C ILE A 98 2.53 -1.18 12.53
N GLY A 99 3.09 0.00 12.78
CA GLY A 99 2.38 1.28 12.84
C GLY A 99 1.38 1.49 11.69
N PRO A 100 1.77 1.26 10.42
CA PRO A 100 0.88 1.44 9.26
C PRO A 100 -0.37 0.56 9.27
N LEU A 101 -0.34 -0.60 9.94
CA LEU A 101 -1.50 -1.50 10.02
C LEU A 101 -2.66 -0.88 10.79
N ALA A 102 -2.40 0.08 11.68
CA ALA A 102 -3.41 0.69 12.55
C ALA A 102 -4.59 1.35 11.79
N GLU A 103 -4.39 1.72 10.52
CA GLU A 103 -5.41 2.36 9.68
C GLU A 103 -6.35 1.34 9.01
N LEU A 104 -6.03 0.05 9.06
CA LEU A 104 -6.79 -1.03 8.42
C LEU A 104 -7.99 -1.48 9.27
N ARG A 105 -9.01 -0.63 9.31
CA ARG A 105 -10.22 -0.82 10.14
C ARG A 105 -11.14 -1.96 9.70
N ASN A 106 -10.95 -2.50 8.50
CA ASN A 106 -11.77 -3.61 7.98
C ASN A 106 -11.11 -4.98 8.14
N LEU A 107 -9.91 -5.04 8.74
CA LEU A 107 -9.21 -6.31 8.94
C LEU A 107 -9.98 -7.23 9.88
N ARG A 108 -10.14 -8.47 9.42
CA ARG A 108 -10.75 -9.60 10.11
C ARG A 108 -9.71 -10.67 10.44
N GLU A 109 -8.65 -10.77 9.65
CA GLU A 109 -7.56 -11.71 9.88
C GLU A 109 -6.22 -11.05 9.57
N LEU A 110 -5.29 -11.15 10.53
CA LEU A 110 -3.95 -10.61 10.43
C LEU A 110 -2.94 -11.67 10.89
N ARG A 111 -2.09 -12.13 10.00
CA ARG A 111 -1.01 -13.07 10.31
C ARG A 111 0.33 -12.39 10.13
N LEU A 112 1.10 -12.35 11.22
CA LEU A 112 2.43 -11.77 11.28
C LEU A 112 3.41 -12.76 11.91
N THR A 113 3.15 -14.05 11.78
CA THR A 113 3.98 -15.12 12.37
C THR A 113 5.42 -15.01 11.89
N GLY A 114 6.42 -15.25 12.74
CA GLY A 114 7.82 -15.32 12.30
C GLY A 114 8.41 -13.99 11.84
N ASN A 115 7.98 -12.88 12.44
CA ASN A 115 8.51 -11.53 12.18
C ASN A 115 9.43 -11.04 13.32
N ARG A 116 9.87 -9.78 13.25
CA ARG A 116 10.77 -9.14 14.23
C ARG A 116 10.04 -8.08 15.06
N ILE A 117 8.73 -8.24 15.25
CA ILE A 117 7.88 -7.26 15.91
C ILE A 117 8.13 -7.29 17.41
N ARG A 118 8.35 -6.12 18.00
CA ARG A 118 8.52 -5.94 19.46
C ARG A 118 7.39 -5.12 20.06
N ASP A 119 7.00 -4.05 19.37
CA ASP A 119 5.91 -3.18 19.78
C ASP A 119 4.64 -3.53 19.01
N ILE A 120 3.62 -3.92 19.76
CA ILE A 120 2.30 -4.27 19.23
C ILE A 120 1.22 -3.26 19.63
N SER A 121 1.62 -2.08 20.10
CA SER A 121 0.72 -0.95 20.37
C SER A 121 -0.22 -0.61 19.20
N PRO A 122 0.22 -0.62 17.93
CA PRO A 122 -0.65 -0.34 16.78
C PRO A 122 -1.81 -1.32 16.64
N ILE A 123 -1.62 -2.56 17.12
CA ILE A 123 -2.66 -3.56 17.13
C ILE A 123 -3.83 -3.06 17.97
N ALA A 124 -3.65 -2.33 19.07
CA ALA A 124 -4.78 -1.86 19.89
C ALA A 124 -5.87 -1.06 19.12
N ARG A 125 -5.57 -0.55 17.92
CA ARG A 125 -6.49 0.20 17.06
C ARG A 125 -7.33 -0.63 16.09
N LEU A 126 -6.97 -1.89 15.80
CA LEU A 126 -7.77 -2.70 14.86
C LEU A 126 -9.06 -3.24 15.55
N PRO A 127 -10.04 -3.74 14.77
CA PRO A 127 -11.34 -4.19 15.30
C PRO A 127 -11.20 -5.38 16.24
N ALA A 128 -11.80 -5.37 17.43
CA ALA A 128 -11.66 -6.46 18.41
C ALA A 128 -11.99 -7.88 17.86
N SER A 129 -12.80 -7.97 16.79
CA SER A 129 -13.13 -9.21 16.08
C SER A 129 -12.02 -9.73 15.14
N CYS A 130 -10.95 -8.99 14.94
CA CYS A 130 -9.84 -9.38 14.09
C CYS A 130 -9.04 -10.51 14.75
N ALA A 131 -8.93 -11.64 14.08
CA ALA A 131 -8.04 -12.74 14.47
C ALA A 131 -6.60 -12.35 14.15
N ILE A 132 -5.72 -12.40 15.16
CA ILE A 132 -4.34 -11.93 15.03
C ILE A 132 -3.39 -13.05 15.44
N ASP A 133 -2.48 -13.39 14.55
CA ASP A 133 -1.40 -14.33 14.80
C ASP A 133 -0.06 -13.58 14.85
N LEU A 134 0.58 -13.61 16.01
CA LEU A 134 1.87 -12.97 16.29
C LEU A 134 2.93 -13.97 16.74
N ARG A 135 2.70 -15.28 16.51
CA ARG A 135 3.64 -16.33 16.94
C ARG A 135 5.03 -16.08 16.36
N GLN A 136 6.07 -16.59 17.03
CA GLN A 136 7.46 -16.43 16.58
C GLN A 136 7.88 -14.96 16.35
N ASN A 137 7.38 -14.03 17.17
CA ASN A 137 7.89 -12.65 17.25
C ASN A 137 8.54 -12.40 18.62
N PRO A 138 9.55 -11.52 18.70
CA PRO A 138 10.20 -11.13 19.96
C PRO A 138 9.37 -10.10 20.76
N ILE A 139 8.09 -10.38 21.00
CA ILE A 139 7.17 -9.49 21.74
C ILE A 139 7.37 -9.70 23.24
N ALA A 140 7.73 -8.63 23.95
CA ALA A 140 7.86 -8.64 25.40
C ALA A 140 6.62 -8.10 26.12
N ASP A 141 5.92 -7.13 25.52
CA ASP A 141 4.74 -6.49 26.11
C ASP A 141 3.47 -6.87 25.34
N ILE A 142 2.58 -7.61 26.01
CA ILE A 142 1.28 -8.02 25.47
C ILE A 142 0.11 -7.14 25.97
N THR A 143 0.40 -6.09 26.74
CA THR A 143 -0.61 -5.14 27.24
C THR A 143 -1.52 -4.59 26.14
N PRO A 144 -1.05 -4.29 24.92
CA PRO A 144 -1.90 -3.82 23.84
C PRO A 144 -3.03 -4.79 23.43
N LEU A 145 -2.84 -6.11 23.59
CA LEU A 145 -3.88 -7.11 23.28
C LEU A 145 -5.02 -7.07 24.30
N LEU A 146 -4.68 -6.86 25.58
CA LEU A 146 -5.65 -6.74 26.67
C LEU A 146 -6.56 -5.51 26.53
N ARG A 147 -6.06 -4.45 25.87
CA ARG A 147 -6.84 -3.22 25.64
C ARG A 147 -7.93 -3.41 24.58
N ARG A 148 -7.80 -4.38 23.69
CA ARG A 148 -8.79 -4.64 22.63
C ARG A 148 -9.98 -5.48 23.08
N THR A 149 -9.78 -6.33 24.09
CA THR A 149 -10.83 -7.22 24.62
C THR A 149 -11.73 -6.56 25.66
N ARG A 150 -11.40 -5.33 26.11
CA ARG A 150 -12.18 -4.56 27.10
C ARG A 150 -13.19 -3.59 26.47
N ARG A 151 -13.79 -3.92 25.33
CA ARG A 151 -14.87 -3.12 24.72
C ARG A 151 -16.20 -3.85 24.78
#